data_AF-A0A2G6M1J0-F1
#
_entry.id   AF-A0A2G6M1J0-F1
#
_cell.length_a   1.000
_cell.length_b   1.000
_cell.length_c   1.000
_cell.angle_alpha   90.00
_cell.angle_beta   90.00
_cell.angle_gamma   90.00
#
_symmetry.space_group_name_H-M   'P 1'
#
loop_
_entity.id
_entity.type
_entity.pdbx_description
1 polymer ?
#
loop_
_entity_poly.entity_id
_entity_poly.type
_entity_poly.pdbx_seq_one_letter_code
_entity_poly.pdbx_strand_id
1 'polypeptide(L)'
;MENGSFWDHLEEFRRRLITVVIVVAVFSMIAFFFSRKLTGYVAGTSPVPLAALTPAEAVTANIRISVTAGIIASVPVILFQIWRFVSPGLYRKERKSVLGVTAAGIILFFAGAAFAWFVMRGPAIELFRSFETGNITGMWSVSSYLGFIGRFIIVFGSAFQLPLAVLFLAKTGIVEPSDIGAYRRHVLVGLLIIAAVLTPPDPLTQVMLTLPLYVLFEISLLAAGIAFRKKETGSAL
;
A
#
# COMPACT_ATOMS: atom_id res chain seq x y z
N MET A 1 -9.40 2.47 -38.41
CA MET A 1 -10.18 3.20 -37.38
C MET A 1 -9.65 2.91 -35.95
N GLU A 2 -8.33 2.78 -35.75
CA GLU A 2 -7.72 2.31 -34.48
C GLU A 2 -7.12 3.42 -33.61
N ASN A 3 -7.00 4.66 -34.10
CA ASN A 3 -6.35 5.76 -33.38
C ASN A 3 -7.29 6.50 -32.40
N GLY A 4 -8.53 6.05 -32.18
CA GLY A 4 -9.40 6.60 -31.12
C GLY A 4 -9.14 5.92 -29.78
N SER A 5 -9.29 4.59 -29.75
CA SER A 5 -9.31 3.78 -28.51
C SER A 5 -8.08 3.95 -27.59
N PHE A 6 -6.85 3.90 -28.13
CA PHE A 6 -5.64 4.01 -27.31
C PHE A 6 -5.41 5.43 -26.78
N TRP A 7 -5.60 6.43 -27.65
CA TRP A 7 -5.43 7.84 -27.27
C TRP A 7 -6.52 8.27 -26.28
N ASP A 8 -7.76 7.82 -26.47
CA ASP A 8 -8.85 8.02 -25.53
C ASP A 8 -8.56 7.37 -24.17
N HIS A 9 -7.96 6.17 -24.16
CA HIS A 9 -7.57 5.49 -22.91
C HIS A 9 -6.42 6.20 -22.19
N LEU A 10 -5.42 6.72 -22.93
CA LEU A 10 -4.35 7.54 -22.35
C LEU A 10 -4.89 8.87 -21.79
N GLU A 11 -5.83 9.50 -22.48
CA GLU A 11 -6.47 10.73 -22.02
C GLU A 11 -7.31 10.48 -20.75
N GLU A 12 -8.00 9.35 -20.69
CA GLU A 12 -8.70 8.90 -19.50
C GLU A 12 -7.74 8.63 -18.33
N PHE A 13 -6.63 7.94 -18.57
CA PHE A 13 -5.58 7.71 -17.57
C PHE A 13 -5.03 9.03 -17.03
N ARG A 14 -4.65 9.95 -17.93
CA ARG A 14 -4.12 11.27 -17.58
C ARG A 14 -5.09 12.05 -16.72
N ARG A 15 -6.36 12.12 -17.11
CA ARG A 15 -7.40 12.87 -16.38
C ARG A 15 -7.60 12.32 -14.97
N ARG A 16 -7.58 10.99 -14.81
CA ARG A 16 -7.71 10.34 -13.51
C ARG A 16 -6.48 10.53 -12.64
N LEU A 17 -5.29 10.44 -13.23
CA LEU A 17 -4.02 10.70 -12.55
C LEU A 17 -3.98 12.14 -12.01
N ILE A 18 -4.34 13.13 -12.83
CA ILE A 18 -4.42 14.54 -12.40
C ILE A 18 -5.42 14.69 -11.25
N THR A 19 -6.59 14.05 -11.35
CA THR A 19 -7.59 14.08 -10.27
C THR A 19 -7.03 13.51 -8.96
N VAL A 20 -6.34 12.37 -9.01
CA VAL A 20 -5.69 11.77 -7.84
C VAL A 20 -4.63 12.70 -7.25
N VAL A 21 -3.77 13.29 -8.08
CA VAL A 21 -2.72 14.21 -7.63
C VAL A 21 -3.32 15.44 -6.94
N ILE A 22 -4.36 16.05 -7.53
CA ILE A 22 -5.04 17.21 -6.93
C ILE A 22 -5.66 16.83 -5.58
N VAL A 23 -6.35 15.69 -5.51
CA VAL A 23 -7.00 15.22 -4.27
C VAL A 23 -5.95 14.97 -3.19
N VAL A 24 -4.85 14.28 -3.51
CA VAL A 24 -3.74 14.08 -2.57
C VAL A 24 -3.15 15.40 -2.11
N ALA A 25 -2.96 16.37 -3.02
CA ALA A 25 -2.44 17.68 -2.66
C ALA A 25 -3.38 18.45 -1.71
N VAL A 26 -4.70 18.44 -1.98
CA VAL A 26 -5.71 19.07 -1.12
C VAL A 26 -5.75 18.42 0.25
N PHE A 27 -5.82 17.09 0.34
CA PHE A 27 -5.82 16.40 1.63
C PHE A 27 -4.50 16.58 2.38
N SER A 28 -3.36 16.64 1.68
CA SER A 28 -2.06 16.93 2.31
C SER A 28 -2.01 18.34 2.86
N MET A 29 -2.57 19.32 2.14
CA MET A 29 -2.68 20.71 2.61
C MET A 29 -3.57 20.82 3.85
N ILE A 30 -4.71 20.11 3.87
CA ILE A 30 -5.58 20.03 5.05
C ILE A 30 -4.81 19.39 6.22
N ALA A 31 -4.13 18.27 5.98
CA ALA A 31 -3.33 17.58 7.00
C ALA A 31 -2.16 18.43 7.52
N PHE A 32 -1.64 19.35 6.72
CA PHE A 32 -0.57 20.28 7.12
C PHE A 32 -0.98 21.16 8.30
N PHE A 33 -2.25 21.63 8.36
CA PHE A 33 -2.76 22.38 9.50
C PHE A 33 -2.74 21.58 10.82
N PHE A 34 -2.82 20.25 10.73
CA PHE A 34 -2.79 19.34 11.88
C PHE A 34 -1.43 18.65 12.06
N SER A 35 -0.41 19.01 11.26
CA SER A 35 0.86 18.29 11.18
C SER A 35 1.59 18.22 12.52
N ARG A 36 1.53 19.29 13.34
CA ARG A 36 2.18 19.35 14.65
C ARG A 36 1.59 18.32 15.62
N LYS A 37 0.26 18.18 15.64
CA LYS A 37 -0.43 17.19 16.48
C LYS A 37 -0.12 15.77 15.99
N LEU A 38 -0.17 15.53 14.68
CA LEU A 38 0.15 14.24 14.08
C LEU A 38 1.61 13.84 14.36
N THR A 39 2.54 14.79 14.18
CA THR A 39 3.96 14.61 14.50
C THR A 39 4.14 14.23 15.95
N GLY A 40 3.56 14.98 16.90
CA GLY A 40 3.66 14.67 18.32
C GLY A 40 3.10 13.29 18.68
N TYR A 41 1.96 12.91 18.09
CA TYR A 41 1.36 11.60 18.30
C TYR A 41 2.27 10.47 17.81
N VAL A 42 2.74 10.53 16.57
CA VAL A 42 3.58 9.46 16.01
C VAL A 42 4.95 9.43 16.69
N ALA A 43 5.58 10.59 16.89
CA ALA A 43 6.87 10.73 17.59
C ALA A 43 6.81 10.16 19.01
N GLY A 44 5.70 10.35 19.73
CA GLY A 44 5.49 9.80 21.07
C GLY A 44 5.43 8.27 21.13
N THR A 45 5.35 7.59 19.98
CA THR A 45 5.40 6.12 19.89
C THR A 45 6.81 5.57 19.66
N SER A 46 7.81 6.44 19.53
CA SER A 46 9.21 6.03 19.44
C SER A 46 9.68 5.43 20.78
N PRO A 47 10.37 4.27 20.79
CA PRO A 47 10.94 3.71 22.01
C PRO A 47 12.21 4.44 22.46
N VAL A 48 12.79 5.29 21.61
CA VAL A 48 14.01 6.04 21.88
C VAL A 48 13.78 7.54 21.69
N PRO A 49 14.57 8.40 22.38
CA PRO A 49 14.51 9.84 22.18
C PRO A 49 14.73 10.24 20.72
N LEU A 50 13.85 11.09 20.21
CA LEU A 50 13.97 11.66 18.88
C LEU A 50 14.61 13.04 18.94
N ALA A 51 15.57 13.29 18.06
CA ALA A 51 16.22 14.59 17.92
C ALA A 51 16.03 15.14 16.49
N ALA A 52 16.03 16.47 16.38
CA ALA A 52 16.21 17.15 15.12
C ALA A 52 17.72 17.40 14.93
N LEU A 53 18.32 16.68 13.99
CA LEU A 53 19.75 16.74 13.67
C LEU A 53 20.09 17.97 12.81
N THR A 54 19.10 18.52 12.10
CA THR A 54 19.26 19.76 11.33
C THR A 54 18.08 20.72 11.60
N PRO A 55 18.27 22.05 11.46
CA PRO A 55 17.19 23.02 11.64
C PRO A 55 15.99 22.77 10.71
N ALA A 56 16.25 22.35 9.47
CA ALA A 56 15.22 22.05 8.47
C ALA A 56 14.46 20.73 8.74
N GLU A 57 14.95 19.91 9.66
CA GLU A 57 14.39 18.57 9.88
C GLU A 57 12.99 18.60 10.47
N ALA A 58 12.71 19.52 11.40
CA ALA A 58 11.38 19.69 11.97
C ALA A 58 10.35 20.08 10.89
N VAL A 59 10.74 20.92 9.93
CA VAL A 59 9.88 21.28 8.79
C VAL A 59 9.66 20.06 7.90
N THR A 60 10.73 19.33 7.58
CA THR A 60 10.68 18.10 6.76
C THR A 60 9.79 17.03 7.39
N ALA A 61 9.89 16.84 8.70
CA ALA A 61 9.05 15.93 9.48
C ALA A 61 7.55 16.28 9.35
N ASN A 62 7.21 17.56 9.52
CA ASN A 62 5.83 18.04 9.38
C ASN A 62 5.29 17.90 7.94
N ILE A 63 6.12 18.15 6.92
CA ILE A 63 5.75 17.94 5.52
C ILE A 63 5.54 16.44 5.23
N ARG A 64 6.45 15.58 5.69
CA ARG A 64 6.32 14.12 5.49
C ARG A 64 5.03 13.59 6.10
N ILE A 65 4.74 13.93 7.36
CA ILE A 65 3.53 13.41 8.02
C ILE A 65 2.25 13.94 7.38
N SER A 66 2.23 15.20 6.93
CA SER A 66 1.06 15.78 6.26
C SER A 66 0.82 15.15 4.89
N VAL A 67 1.88 14.93 4.11
CA VAL A 67 1.78 14.19 2.84
C VAL A 67 1.33 12.75 3.06
N THR A 68 1.91 12.04 4.03
CA THR A 68 1.48 10.67 4.36
C THR A 68 0.01 10.61 4.77
N ALA A 69 -0.42 11.48 5.69
CA ALA A 69 -1.80 11.55 6.14
C ALA A 69 -2.73 11.94 4.98
N GLY A 70 -2.31 12.86 4.11
CA GLY A 70 -3.04 13.27 2.92
C GLY A 70 -3.23 12.11 1.93
N ILE A 71 -2.19 11.30 1.70
CA ILE A 71 -2.28 10.09 0.87
C ILE A 71 -3.28 9.10 1.49
N ILE A 72 -3.17 8.79 2.78
CA ILE A 72 -4.06 7.85 3.48
C ILE A 72 -5.52 8.34 3.40
N ALA A 73 -5.77 9.62 3.65
CA ALA A 73 -7.11 10.21 3.54
C ALA A 73 -7.66 10.19 2.11
N SER A 74 -6.78 10.22 1.10
CA SER A 74 -7.15 10.19 -0.32
C SER A 74 -7.45 8.79 -0.85
N VAL A 75 -7.13 7.72 -0.11
CA VAL A 75 -7.30 6.32 -0.54
C VAL A 75 -8.69 6.00 -1.09
N PRO A 76 -9.81 6.43 -0.48
CA PRO A 76 -11.14 6.17 -1.04
C PRO A 76 -11.29 6.68 -2.47
N VAL A 77 -10.75 7.87 -2.76
CA VAL A 77 -10.79 8.47 -4.09
C VAL A 77 -9.80 7.78 -5.02
N ILE A 78 -8.59 7.47 -4.56
CA ILE A 78 -7.56 6.76 -5.33
C ILE A 78 -8.12 5.42 -5.83
N LEU A 79 -8.65 4.60 -4.91
CA LEU A 79 -9.21 3.29 -5.25
C LEU A 79 -10.42 3.42 -6.18
N PHE A 80 -11.31 4.39 -5.94
CA PHE A 80 -12.43 4.62 -6.84
C PHE A 80 -11.97 4.96 -8.27
N GLN A 81 -10.95 5.81 -8.41
CA GLN A 81 -10.41 6.20 -9.72
C GLN A 81 -9.70 5.04 -10.42
N ILE A 82 -8.94 4.22 -9.67
CA ILE A 82 -8.29 3.02 -10.20
C ILE A 82 -9.35 2.03 -10.69
N TRP A 83 -10.30 1.65 -9.85
CA TRP A 83 -11.30 0.63 -10.22
C TRP A 83 -12.22 1.10 -11.33
N ARG A 84 -12.57 2.39 -11.35
CA ARG A 84 -13.35 2.95 -12.46
C ARG A 84 -12.54 3.00 -13.77
N PHE A 85 -11.21 2.99 -13.73
CA PHE A 85 -10.33 2.97 -14.91
C PHE A 85 -10.18 1.56 -15.47
N VAL A 86 -10.17 0.55 -14.59
CA VAL A 86 -10.11 -0.86 -14.95
C VAL A 86 -11.48 -1.40 -15.40
N SER A 87 -12.58 -0.88 -14.81
CA SER A 87 -13.96 -1.29 -15.12
C SER A 87 -14.46 -1.13 -16.57
N PRO A 88 -13.96 -0.25 -17.45
CA PRO A 88 -14.44 -0.18 -18.84
C PRO A 88 -14.22 -1.48 -19.62
N GLY A 89 -13.28 -2.34 -19.18
CA GLY A 89 -13.07 -3.69 -19.71
C GLY A 89 -14.05 -4.75 -19.19
N LEU A 90 -14.94 -4.42 -18.23
CA LEU A 90 -15.94 -5.34 -17.69
C LEU A 90 -17.28 -5.16 -18.43
N TYR A 91 -17.97 -6.29 -18.68
CA TYR A 91 -19.29 -6.31 -19.32
C TYR A 91 -20.28 -5.35 -18.65
N ARG A 92 -21.14 -4.69 -19.45
CA ARG A 92 -22.15 -3.69 -19.04
C ARG A 92 -23.00 -4.06 -17.79
N LYS A 93 -23.11 -5.34 -17.44
CA LYS A 93 -23.80 -5.86 -16.24
C LYS A 93 -23.03 -5.66 -14.92
N GLU A 94 -21.73 -5.43 -14.94
CA GLU A 94 -20.88 -5.37 -13.74
C GLU A 94 -20.57 -3.96 -13.23
N ARG A 95 -21.23 -2.92 -13.76
CA ARG A 95 -21.02 -1.53 -13.33
C ARG A 95 -21.33 -1.29 -11.85
N LYS A 96 -22.23 -2.09 -11.24
CA LYS A 96 -22.49 -2.11 -9.78
C LYS A 96 -21.36 -2.75 -8.97
N SER A 97 -20.48 -3.54 -9.61
CA SER A 97 -19.33 -4.19 -8.97
C SER A 97 -18.25 -3.18 -8.56
N VAL A 98 -18.07 -2.09 -9.30
CA VAL A 98 -17.03 -1.07 -9.03
C VAL A 98 -17.16 -0.48 -7.62
N LEU A 99 -18.38 -0.15 -7.19
CA LEU A 99 -18.62 0.40 -5.86
C LEU A 99 -18.32 -0.62 -4.76
N GLY A 100 -18.75 -1.88 -4.95
CA GLY A 100 -18.48 -2.96 -4.00
C GLY A 100 -16.99 -3.30 -3.89
N VAL A 101 -16.30 -3.38 -5.02
CA VAL A 101 -14.85 -3.61 -5.08
C VAL A 101 -14.08 -2.44 -4.47
N THR A 102 -14.50 -1.20 -4.74
CA THR A 102 -13.91 0.00 -4.12
C THR A 102 -14.09 -0.02 -2.60
N ALA A 103 -15.31 -0.32 -2.11
CA ALA A 103 -15.59 -0.40 -0.69
C ALA A 103 -14.76 -1.49 0.00
N ALA A 104 -14.66 -2.69 -0.61
CA ALA A 104 -13.79 -3.75 -0.14
C ALA A 104 -12.32 -3.30 -0.12
N GLY A 105 -11.85 -2.63 -1.17
CA GLY A 105 -10.49 -2.10 -1.24
C GLY A 105 -10.18 -1.08 -0.15
N ILE A 106 -11.13 -0.19 0.17
CA ILE A 106 -11.00 0.77 1.28
C ILE A 106 -10.83 0.02 2.61
N ILE A 107 -11.70 -0.96 2.88
CA ILE A 107 -11.61 -1.78 4.10
C ILE A 107 -10.26 -2.50 4.18
N LEU A 108 -9.84 -3.13 3.08
CA LEU A 108 -8.56 -3.84 3.03
C LEU A 108 -7.37 -2.89 3.22
N PHE A 109 -7.40 -1.69 2.65
CA PHE A 109 -6.33 -0.71 2.82
C PHE A 109 -6.19 -0.31 4.29
N PHE A 110 -7.30 0.05 4.94
CA PHE A 110 -7.27 0.43 6.35
C PHE A 110 -6.95 -0.75 7.27
N ALA A 111 -7.35 -1.98 6.91
CA ALA A 111 -6.92 -3.19 7.60
C ALA A 111 -5.40 -3.40 7.47
N GLY A 112 -4.82 -3.17 6.29
CA GLY A 112 -3.37 -3.22 6.08
C GLY A 112 -2.62 -2.12 6.81
N ALA A 113 -3.16 -0.90 6.83
CA ALA A 113 -2.62 0.21 7.60
C ALA A 113 -2.65 -0.08 9.11
N ALA A 114 -3.75 -0.66 9.60
CA ALA A 114 -3.88 -1.10 10.99
C ALA A 114 -2.89 -2.24 11.31
N PHE A 115 -2.75 -3.22 10.43
CA PHE A 115 -1.76 -4.29 10.56
C PHE A 115 -0.33 -3.74 10.65
N ALA A 116 0.01 -2.75 9.82
CA ALA A 116 1.29 -2.06 9.86
C ALA A 116 1.53 -1.40 11.23
N TRP A 117 0.55 -0.64 11.72
CA TRP A 117 0.68 0.15 12.95
C TRP A 117 0.67 -0.70 14.23
N PHE A 118 -0.25 -1.66 14.32
CA PHE A 118 -0.49 -2.42 15.55
C PHE A 118 0.33 -3.72 15.63
N VAL A 119 0.58 -4.39 14.50
CA VAL A 119 1.24 -5.70 14.50
C VAL A 119 2.71 -5.58 14.08
N MET A 120 2.99 -4.91 12.97
CA MET A 120 4.32 -4.95 12.35
C MET A 120 5.29 -3.86 12.84
N ARG A 121 4.79 -2.72 13.33
CA ARG A 121 5.64 -1.63 13.81
C ARG A 121 6.59 -2.07 14.93
N GLY A 122 6.09 -2.83 15.91
CA GLY A 122 6.88 -3.30 17.05
C GLY A 122 8.07 -4.16 16.61
N PRO A 123 7.84 -5.29 15.91
CA PRO A 123 8.90 -6.12 15.34
C PRO A 123 9.88 -5.32 14.47
N ALA A 124 9.39 -4.40 13.64
CA ALA A 124 10.25 -3.58 12.79
C ALA A 124 11.19 -2.66 13.57
N ILE A 125 10.67 -2.02 14.62
CA ILE A 125 11.44 -1.15 15.51
C ILE A 125 12.44 -1.96 16.34
N GLU A 126 12.01 -3.09 16.90
CA GLU A 126 12.89 -3.97 17.70
C GLU A 126 14.04 -4.51 16.87
N LEU A 127 13.78 -4.83 15.60
CA LEU A 127 14.83 -5.25 14.70
C LEU A 127 15.87 -4.16 14.48
N PHE A 128 15.48 -2.89 14.28
CA PHE A 128 16.45 -1.80 14.19
C PHE A 128 17.26 -1.64 15.48
N ARG A 129 16.62 -1.82 16.63
CA ARG A 129 17.30 -1.77 17.93
C ARG A 129 18.25 -2.95 18.17
N SER A 130 17.98 -4.11 17.58
CA SER A 130 18.87 -5.28 17.70
C SER A 130 20.27 -5.04 17.10
N PHE A 131 20.41 -4.03 16.25
CA PHE A 131 21.71 -3.60 15.72
C PHE A 131 22.44 -2.58 16.62
N GLU A 132 21.76 -2.02 17.63
CA GLU A 132 22.39 -1.12 18.61
C GLU A 132 23.27 -1.95 19.55
N THR A 133 24.59 -1.83 19.41
CA THR A 133 25.57 -2.53 20.26
C THR A 133 25.75 -1.76 21.56
N GLY A 134 25.93 -2.45 22.70
CA GLY A 134 25.79 -1.91 24.08
C GLY A 134 26.54 -0.62 24.49
N ASN A 135 27.43 -0.08 23.66
CA ASN A 135 28.08 1.23 23.87
C ASN A 135 27.53 2.36 22.96
N ILE A 136 26.56 2.07 22.10
CA ILE A 136 25.94 3.02 21.16
C ILE A 136 24.46 3.13 21.54
N THR A 137 24.11 4.13 22.35
CA THR A 137 22.70 4.47 22.57
C THR A 137 22.18 5.19 21.32
N GLY A 138 21.26 4.57 20.59
CA GLY A 138 20.70 5.15 19.37
C GLY A 138 19.86 6.40 19.66
N MET A 139 20.30 7.55 19.14
CA MET A 139 19.45 8.73 19.01
C MET A 139 18.92 8.76 17.58
N TRP A 140 17.60 8.75 17.42
CA TRP A 140 17.00 8.68 16.09
C TRP A 140 16.55 10.06 15.61
N SER A 141 16.66 10.27 14.29
CA SER A 141 16.18 11.47 13.62
C SER A 141 14.64 11.46 13.57
N VAL A 142 14.00 12.55 14.00
CA VAL A 142 12.54 12.69 13.96
C VAL A 142 11.98 12.56 12.55
N SER A 143 12.63 13.17 11.55
CA SER A 143 12.18 13.11 10.16
C SER A 143 12.33 11.70 9.57
N SER A 144 13.40 10.99 9.94
CA SER A 144 13.65 9.62 9.49
C SER A 144 12.64 8.64 10.08
N TYR A 145 12.36 8.75 11.39
CA TYR A 145 11.36 7.93 12.06
C TYR A 145 9.95 8.14 11.47
N LEU A 146 9.49 9.38 11.36
CA LEU A 146 8.17 9.68 10.77
C LEU A 146 8.10 9.25 9.29
N GLY A 147 9.18 9.48 8.53
CA GLY A 147 9.25 9.08 7.13
C GLY A 147 9.26 7.56 6.96
N PHE A 148 9.88 6.81 7.88
CA PHE A 148 9.81 5.36 7.93
C PHE A 148 8.38 4.91 8.22
N ILE A 149 7.79 5.32 9.34
CA ILE A 149 6.43 4.93 9.74
C ILE A 149 5.39 5.27 8.67
N GLY A 150 5.49 6.46 8.06
CA GLY A 150 4.57 6.86 7.01
C GLY A 150 4.65 6.00 5.75
N ARG A 151 5.86 5.72 5.26
CA ARG A 151 6.07 4.80 4.12
C ARG A 151 5.63 3.38 4.48
N PHE A 152 5.92 2.95 5.70
CA PHE A 152 5.55 1.64 6.22
C PHE A 152 4.05 1.39 6.16
N ILE A 153 3.25 2.33 6.68
CA ILE A 153 1.78 2.27 6.63
C ILE A 153 1.28 2.22 5.19
N ILE A 154 1.81 3.09 4.31
CA ILE A 154 1.39 3.18 2.91
C ILE A 154 1.68 1.86 2.17
N VAL A 155 2.87 1.28 2.36
CA VAL A 155 3.25 0.03 1.68
C VAL A 155 2.39 -1.12 2.15
N PHE A 156 2.21 -1.31 3.46
CA PHE A 156 1.36 -2.39 3.96
C PHE A 156 -0.11 -2.20 3.58
N GLY A 157 -0.65 -0.99 3.67
CA GLY A 157 -2.00 -0.67 3.20
C GLY A 157 -2.18 -0.97 1.71
N SER A 158 -1.18 -0.65 0.88
CA SER A 158 -1.19 -0.92 -0.56
C SER A 158 -1.03 -2.41 -0.87
N ALA A 159 -0.17 -3.12 -0.13
CA ALA A 159 0.02 -4.56 -0.30
C ALA A 159 -1.23 -5.35 0.07
N PHE A 160 -2.06 -4.84 0.98
CA PHE A 160 -3.39 -5.40 1.27
C PHE A 160 -4.39 -5.22 0.13
N GLN A 161 -4.04 -4.55 -0.98
CA GLN A 161 -4.83 -4.60 -2.21
C GLN A 161 -4.55 -5.85 -3.06
N LEU A 162 -3.48 -6.61 -2.78
CA LEU A 162 -3.14 -7.84 -3.51
C LEU A 162 -4.28 -8.87 -3.52
N PRO A 163 -4.95 -9.19 -2.39
CA PRO A 163 -6.11 -10.09 -2.38
C PRO A 163 -7.21 -9.65 -3.34
N LEU A 164 -7.52 -8.35 -3.33
CA LEU A 164 -8.57 -7.81 -4.17
C LEU A 164 -8.19 -7.87 -5.65
N ALA A 165 -6.94 -7.55 -5.98
CA ALA A 165 -6.42 -7.61 -7.34
C ALA A 165 -6.40 -9.03 -7.90
N VAL A 166 -5.88 -10.00 -7.13
CA VAL A 166 -5.79 -11.41 -7.54
C VAL A 166 -7.19 -12.02 -7.71
N LEU A 167 -8.11 -11.76 -6.78
CA LEU A 167 -9.50 -12.21 -6.89
C LEU A 167 -10.21 -11.60 -8.10
N PHE A 168 -9.94 -10.34 -8.41
CA PHE A 168 -10.51 -9.67 -9.56
C PHE A 168 -10.01 -10.30 -10.88
N LEU A 169 -8.70 -10.53 -11.01
CA LEU A 169 -8.12 -11.19 -12.20
C LEU A 169 -8.70 -12.59 -12.40
N ALA A 170 -8.80 -13.38 -11.33
CA ALA A 170 -9.40 -14.72 -11.40
C ALA A 170 -10.89 -14.68 -11.76
N LYS A 171 -11.67 -13.74 -11.21
CA LYS A 171 -13.12 -13.62 -11.51
C LYS A 171 -13.40 -13.21 -12.95
N THR A 172 -12.60 -12.30 -13.48
CA THR A 172 -12.71 -11.83 -14.87
C THR A 172 -12.30 -12.91 -15.88
N GLY A 173 -11.55 -13.93 -15.45
CA GLY A 173 -11.05 -15.01 -16.31
C GLY A 173 -9.91 -14.57 -17.22
N ILE A 174 -9.32 -13.39 -16.96
CA ILE A 174 -8.16 -12.90 -17.73
C ILE A 174 -6.93 -13.76 -17.44
N VAL A 175 -6.81 -14.26 -16.20
CA VAL A 175 -5.66 -15.06 -15.76
C VAL A 175 -6.16 -16.19 -14.87
N GLU A 176 -5.70 -17.41 -15.11
CA GLU A 176 -6.00 -18.54 -14.25
C GLU A 176 -5.18 -18.44 -12.95
N PRO A 177 -5.71 -18.80 -11.77
CA PRO A 177 -4.93 -18.80 -10.54
C PRO A 177 -3.65 -19.65 -10.62
N SER A 178 -3.63 -20.69 -11.47
CA SER A 178 -2.44 -21.49 -11.76
C SER A 178 -1.35 -20.66 -12.47
N ASP A 179 -1.71 -19.82 -13.42
CA ASP A 179 -0.79 -18.88 -14.10
C ASP A 179 -0.19 -17.88 -13.11
N ILE A 180 -1.03 -17.26 -12.26
CA ILE A 180 -0.54 -16.34 -11.21
C ILE A 180 0.45 -17.07 -10.28
N GLY A 181 0.14 -18.34 -9.97
CA GLY A 181 1.02 -19.21 -9.20
C GLY A 181 2.37 -19.50 -9.87
N ALA A 182 2.43 -19.57 -11.20
CA ALA A 182 3.70 -19.76 -11.92
C ALA A 182 4.65 -18.56 -11.76
N TYR A 183 4.12 -17.36 -11.50
CA TYR A 183 4.91 -16.13 -11.31
C TYR A 183 5.33 -15.86 -9.85
N ARG A 184 5.12 -16.78 -8.90
CA ARG A 184 5.52 -16.64 -7.48
C ARG A 184 6.93 -16.08 -7.27
N ARG A 185 7.91 -16.58 -8.03
CA ARG A 185 9.30 -16.11 -7.96
C ARG A 185 9.45 -14.62 -8.29
N HIS A 186 8.68 -14.10 -9.24
CA HIS A 186 8.71 -12.69 -9.63
C HIS A 186 8.00 -11.81 -8.60
N VAL A 187 6.89 -12.31 -8.04
CA VAL A 187 6.20 -11.63 -6.94
C VAL A 187 7.13 -11.51 -5.73
N LEU A 188 7.83 -12.59 -5.37
CA LEU A 188 8.80 -12.58 -4.27
C LEU A 188 9.91 -11.53 -4.51
N VAL A 189 10.46 -11.47 -5.72
CA VAL A 189 11.46 -10.43 -6.08
C VAL A 189 10.88 -9.02 -5.97
N GLY A 190 9.65 -8.79 -6.45
CA GLY A 190 8.98 -7.50 -6.30
C GLY A 190 8.78 -7.09 -4.84
N LEU A 191 8.36 -8.02 -3.98
CA LEU A 191 8.22 -7.78 -2.55
C LEU A 191 9.57 -7.50 -1.86
N LEU A 192 10.62 -8.22 -2.25
CA LEU A 192 11.99 -7.97 -1.78
C LEU A 192 12.49 -6.57 -2.17
N ILE A 193 12.19 -6.12 -3.40
CA ILE A 193 12.53 -4.75 -3.86
C ILE A 193 11.77 -3.70 -3.03
N ILE A 194 10.48 -3.92 -2.78
CA ILE A 194 9.67 -3.01 -1.95
C ILE A 194 10.22 -2.95 -0.52
N ALA A 195 10.58 -4.10 0.06
CA ALA A 195 11.19 -4.17 1.38
C ALA A 195 12.53 -3.41 1.42
N ALA A 196 13.38 -3.56 0.40
CA ALA A 196 14.66 -2.85 0.29
C ALA A 196 14.52 -1.32 0.14
N VAL A 197 13.36 -0.81 -0.31
CA VAL A 197 13.07 0.64 -0.33
C VAL A 197 12.63 1.15 1.05
N LEU A 198 12.01 0.28 1.86
CA LEU A 198 11.52 0.62 3.19
C LEU A 198 12.61 0.56 4.27
N THR A 199 13.48 -0.43 4.18
CA THR A 199 14.54 -0.68 5.15
C THR A 199 15.90 -0.39 4.52
N PRO A 200 16.94 -0.18 5.32
CA PRO A 200 18.31 -0.33 4.83
C PRO A 200 18.48 -1.68 4.12
N PRO A 201 19.45 -1.82 3.20
CA PRO A 201 19.71 -3.06 2.47
C PRO A 201 20.38 -4.11 3.37
N ASP A 202 19.64 -4.57 4.37
CA ASP A 202 20.00 -5.63 5.30
C ASP A 202 19.09 -6.86 5.07
N PRO A 203 19.65 -8.07 4.84
CA PRO A 203 18.85 -9.25 4.52
C PRO A 203 17.81 -9.62 5.59
N LEU A 204 18.10 -9.39 6.88
CA LEU A 204 17.21 -9.79 7.97
C LEU A 204 15.96 -8.91 8.01
N THR A 205 16.14 -7.58 7.95
CA THR A 205 15.04 -6.61 7.86
C THR A 205 14.21 -6.81 6.60
N GLN A 206 14.86 -7.10 5.48
CA GLN A 206 14.19 -7.33 4.20
C GLN A 206 13.32 -8.59 4.23
N VAL A 207 13.81 -9.70 4.80
CA VAL A 207 13.05 -10.95 4.94
C VAL A 207 11.88 -10.77 5.91
N MET A 208 12.09 -10.11 7.05
CA MET A 208 11.04 -9.87 8.05
C MET A 208 9.86 -9.09 7.46
N LEU A 209 10.11 -8.11 6.59
CA LEU A 209 9.04 -7.37 5.91
C LEU A 209 8.44 -8.11 4.71
N THR A 210 9.25 -8.87 3.99
CA THR A 210 8.80 -9.62 2.82
C THR A 210 7.87 -10.78 3.21
N LEU A 211 8.19 -11.48 4.30
CA LEU A 211 7.44 -12.65 4.76
C LEU A 211 5.93 -12.41 4.93
N PRO A 212 5.46 -11.42 5.71
CA PRO A 212 4.02 -11.18 5.88
C PRO A 212 3.33 -10.79 4.56
N LEU A 213 4.01 -10.06 3.69
CA LEU A 213 3.46 -9.69 2.38
C LEU A 213 3.36 -10.89 1.44
N TYR A 214 4.35 -11.80 1.50
CA TYR A 214 4.34 -13.03 0.73
C TYR A 214 3.23 -13.99 1.21
N VAL A 215 3.07 -14.14 2.52
CA VAL A 215 1.96 -14.91 3.11
C VAL A 215 0.61 -14.34 2.67
N LEU A 216 0.46 -13.02 2.64
CA LEU A 216 -0.76 -12.38 2.16
C LEU A 216 -1.03 -12.69 0.68
N PHE A 217 0.01 -12.68 -0.16
CA PHE A 217 -0.10 -13.09 -1.56
C PHE A 217 -0.53 -14.56 -1.69
N GLU A 218 0.03 -15.47 -0.88
CA GLU A 218 -0.37 -16.89 -0.89
C GLU A 218 -1.84 -17.09 -0.51
N ILE A 219 -2.30 -16.41 0.55
CA ILE A 219 -3.72 -16.43 0.96
C ILE A 219 -4.61 -15.92 -0.18
N SER A 220 -4.18 -14.86 -0.86
CA SER A 220 -4.88 -14.28 -2.00
C SER A 220 -5.05 -15.29 -3.14
N LEU A 221 -3.97 -16.01 -3.44
CA LEU A 221 -3.92 -16.99 -4.52
C LEU A 221 -4.79 -18.22 -4.21
N LEU A 222 -4.78 -18.70 -2.97
CA LEU A 222 -5.66 -19.77 -2.50
C LEU A 222 -7.14 -19.37 -2.61
N ALA A 223 -7.50 -18.18 -2.13
CA ALA A 223 -8.86 -17.67 -2.23
C ALA A 223 -9.34 -17.56 -3.69
N ALA A 224 -8.45 -17.13 -4.59
CA ALA A 224 -8.75 -17.07 -6.02
C ALA A 224 -8.92 -18.45 -6.65
N GLY A 225 -8.10 -19.44 -6.28
CA GLY A 225 -8.25 -20.83 -6.73
C GLY A 225 -9.61 -21.44 -6.36
N ILE A 226 -10.06 -21.21 -5.12
CA ILE A 226 -11.38 -21.67 -4.65
C ILE A 226 -12.52 -20.98 -5.43
N ALA A 227 -12.41 -19.66 -5.63
CA ALA A 227 -13.40 -18.88 -6.37
C ALA A 227 -13.50 -19.29 -7.85
N PHE A 228 -12.37 -19.62 -8.48
CA PHE A 228 -12.30 -20.02 -9.88
C PHE A 228 -12.96 -21.39 -10.12
N ARG A 229 -12.63 -22.41 -9.32
CA ARG A 229 -13.23 -23.76 -9.42
C ARG A 229 -14.76 -23.75 -9.30
N LYS A 230 -15.30 -22.90 -8.40
CA LYS A 230 -16.76 -22.76 -8.23
C LYS A 230 -17.46 -22.22 -9.48
N LYS A 231 -16.77 -21.40 -10.28
CA LYS A 231 -17.30 -20.84 -11.54
C LYS A 231 -17.32 -21.90 -12.65
N GLU A 232 -16.30 -22.75 -12.74
CA GLU A 232 -16.29 -23.88 -13.68
C GLU A 232 -17.39 -24.89 -13.38
N THR A 233 -17.55 -25.30 -12.11
CA THR A 233 -18.59 -26.27 -11.73
C THR A 233 -20.01 -25.70 -11.92
N GLY A 234 -20.21 -24.41 -11.69
CA GLY A 234 -21.51 -23.74 -11.89
C GLY A 234 -21.85 -23.42 -13.35
N SER A 235 -20.90 -23.51 -14.28
CA SER A 235 -21.11 -23.39 -15.73
C SER A 235 -21.32 -24.74 -16.43
N ALA A 236 -21.09 -25.85 -15.71
CA ALA A 236 -21.23 -27.22 -16.21
C ALA A 236 -22.58 -27.87 -15.83
N LEU A 237 -23.49 -27.10 -15.22
CA LEU A 237 -24.89 -27.45 -14.91
C LEU A 237 -25.82 -26.52 -15.69
#